data_AF-A0ABD5YY51-F1
#
_entry.id   AF-A0ABD5YY51-F1
#
_cell.length_a   1.000
_cell.length_b   1.000
_cell.length_c   1.000
_cell.angle_alpha   90.00
_cell.angle_beta   90.00
_cell.angle_gamma   90.00
#
_symmetry.space_group_name_H-M   'P 1'
#
loop_
_entity.id
_entity.type
_entity.pdbx_description
1 polymer ?
#
loop_
_entity_poly.entity_id
_entity_poly.type
_entity_poly.pdbx_seq_one_letter_code
_entity_poly.pdbx_strand_id
1 'polypeptide(L)'
;MELTHEEVGAEYVSTNVWGAKRTQFIAIDDNGEMFRERHYDERLGWHESTVSRRAVREDLITRLIRSSSLTTDRSHEVPVNNPDTFSVKPARKLQIH
;
A
#
# COMPACT_ATOMS: atom_id res chain seq x y z
N MET A 1 -21.95 9.59 23.80
CA MET A 1 -21.63 8.89 22.53
C MET A 1 -20.29 8.22 22.73
N GLU A 2 -20.19 6.92 22.46
CA GLU A 2 -18.92 6.17 22.46
C GLU A 2 -18.45 6.06 21.00
N LEU A 3 -17.22 6.49 20.71
CA LEU A 3 -16.61 6.33 19.40
C LEU A 3 -16.00 4.94 19.34
N THR A 4 -16.67 3.99 18.69
CA THR A 4 -16.06 2.70 18.37
C THR A 4 -14.96 2.95 17.35
N HIS A 5 -13.70 2.80 17.78
CA HIS A 5 -12.56 2.91 16.88
C HIS A 5 -12.43 1.60 16.12
N GLU A 6 -12.47 1.67 14.79
CA GLU A 6 -12.18 0.53 13.93
C GLU A 6 -10.70 0.54 13.58
N GLU A 7 -10.02 -0.59 13.77
CA GLU A 7 -8.64 -0.74 13.30
C GLU A 7 -8.59 -0.67 11.78
N VAL A 8 -7.73 0.21 11.26
CA VAL A 8 -7.53 0.43 9.82
C VAL A 8 -6.08 0.15 9.43
N GLY A 9 -5.89 -0.22 8.17
CA GLY A 9 -4.59 -0.31 7.54
C GLY A 9 -4.58 0.41 6.19
N ALA A 10 -3.41 0.46 5.58
CA ALA A 10 -3.20 1.07 4.27
C ALA A 10 -2.93 0.00 3.22
N GLU A 11 -3.40 0.22 1.99
CA GLU A 11 -3.06 -0.58 0.82
C GLU A 11 -2.61 0.32 -0.32
N TYR A 12 -1.52 -0.06 -0.96
CA TYR A 12 -1.03 0.52 -2.21
C TYR A 12 -0.99 -0.57 -3.28
N VAL A 13 -1.62 -0.31 -4.42
CA VAL A 13 -1.62 -1.21 -5.59
C VAL A 13 -1.02 -0.48 -6.77
N SER A 14 -0.03 -1.10 -7.41
CA SER A 14 0.49 -0.66 -8.70
C SER A 14 0.40 -1.76 -9.74
N THR A 15 0.20 -1.37 -11.00
CA THR A 15 0.15 -2.32 -12.12
C THR A 15 1.13 -1.86 -13.19
N ASN A 16 1.96 -2.77 -13.66
CA ASN A 16 2.84 -2.53 -14.79
C ASN A 16 2.82 -3.72 -15.76
N VAL A 17 3.65 -3.66 -16.80
CA VAL A 17 3.73 -4.71 -17.84
C VAL A 17 4.18 -6.08 -17.32
N TRP A 18 4.72 -6.14 -16.10
CA TRP A 18 5.16 -7.38 -15.46
C TRP A 18 4.18 -7.90 -14.40
N GLY A 19 3.03 -7.24 -14.22
CA GLY A 19 2.00 -7.68 -13.29
C GLY A 19 1.55 -6.64 -12.28
N ALA A 20 0.67 -7.09 -11.38
CA ALA A 20 0.22 -6.29 -10.24
C ALA A 20 1.14 -6.49 -9.04
N LYS A 21 1.47 -5.38 -8.37
CA LYS A 21 2.10 -5.37 -7.06
C LYS A 21 1.14 -4.78 -6.04
N ARG A 22 1.12 -5.34 -4.85
CA ARG A 22 0.30 -4.85 -3.73
C ARG A 22 1.13 -4.80 -2.47
N THR A 23 1.16 -3.66 -1.80
CA THR A 23 1.68 -3.54 -0.44
C THR A 23 0.56 -3.19 0.51
N GLN A 24 0.52 -3.87 1.66
CA GLN A 24 -0.40 -3.59 2.75
C GLN A 24 0.39 -3.29 4.03
N PHE A 25 -0.07 -2.31 4.79
CA PHE A 25 0.46 -1.97 6.11
C PHE A 25 -0.67 -2.08 7.13
N ILE A 26 -0.52 -3.00 8.08
CA ILE A 26 -1.53 -3.29 9.10
C ILE A 26 -0.86 -3.06 10.46
N ALA A 27 -1.43 -2.20 11.29
CA ALA A 27 -0.93 -1.99 12.65
C ALA A 27 -0.97 -3.32 13.43
N ILE A 28 0.07 -3.58 14.21
CA ILE A 28 0.18 -4.78 15.06
C ILE A 28 0.34 -4.44 16.55
N ASP A 29 0.30 -3.15 16.87
CA ASP A 29 0.29 -2.64 18.24
C ASP A 29 -0.80 -1.58 18.40
N ASP A 30 -1.20 -1.35 19.65
CA ASP A 30 -2.32 -0.46 19.99
C ASP A 30 -1.97 1.03 19.82
N ASN A 31 -0.68 1.36 19.81
CA ASN A 31 -0.19 2.73 19.63
C ASN A 31 0.11 3.07 18.17
N GLY A 32 0.05 2.09 17.26
CA GLY A 32 0.29 2.20 15.83
C GLY A 32 1.73 2.55 15.49
N GLU A 33 2.72 2.19 16.31
CA GLU A 33 4.14 2.43 16.06
C GLU A 33 4.77 1.35 15.18
N MET A 34 4.20 0.13 15.19
CA MET A 34 4.66 -1.01 14.42
C MET A 34 3.55 -1.55 13.51
N PHE A 35 3.97 -1.93 12.31
CA PHE A 35 3.10 -2.44 11.27
C PHE A 35 3.65 -3.75 10.73
N ARG A 36 2.76 -4.70 10.47
CA ARG A 36 3.03 -5.78 9.53
C ARG A 36 2.89 -5.24 8.12
N GLU A 37 4.00 -5.22 7.39
CA GLU A 37 4.01 -4.98 5.95
C GLU A 37 3.85 -6.32 5.23
N ARG A 38 2.89 -6.39 4.30
CA ARG A 38 2.72 -7.51 3.38
C ARG A 38 2.94 -7.01 1.98
N HIS A 39 3.86 -7.62 1.23
CA HIS A 39 4.09 -7.29 -0.17
C HIS A 39 3.79 -8.50 -1.04
N TYR A 40 2.88 -8.31 -1.97
CA TYR A 40 2.57 -9.23 -3.05
C TYR A 40 3.25 -8.76 -4.32
N ASP A 41 4.02 -9.66 -4.92
CA ASP A 41 4.51 -9.56 -6.28
C ASP A 41 3.96 -10.77 -7.06
N GLU A 42 3.32 -10.56 -8.20
CA GLU A 42 2.68 -11.65 -8.97
C GLU A 42 3.64 -12.80 -9.31
N ARG A 43 4.94 -12.54 -9.40
CA ARG A 43 5.95 -13.56 -9.72
C ARG A 43 6.48 -14.29 -8.49
N LEU A 44 6.44 -13.66 -7.32
CA LEU A 44 7.07 -14.16 -6.09
C LEU A 44 6.06 -14.51 -4.99
N GLY A 45 4.78 -14.15 -5.18
CA GLY A 45 3.75 -14.28 -4.18
C GLY A 45 3.87 -13.27 -3.05
N TRP A 46 3.30 -13.63 -1.90
CA TRP A 46 3.32 -12.81 -0.68
C TRP A 46 4.60 -13.01 0.12
N HIS A 47 5.15 -11.91 0.61
CA HIS A 47 6.12 -11.90 1.71
C HIS A 47 5.75 -10.85 2.74
N GLU A 48 6.20 -11.07 3.97
CA GLU A 48 5.84 -10.25 5.12
C GLU A 48 7.07 -9.80 5.89
N SER A 49 6.99 -8.59 6.46
CA SER A 49 7.98 -8.02 7.35
C SER A 49 7.28 -7.17 8.41
N THR A 50 8.04 -6.76 9.44
CA THR A 50 7.58 -5.78 10.42
C THR A 50 8.36 -4.49 10.23
N VAL A 51 7.64 -3.37 10.16
CA VAL A 51 8.20 -2.05 9.89
C VAL A 51 7.64 -1.02 10.88
N SER A 52 8.41 0.04 11.12
CA SER A 52 7.98 1.13 11.99
C SER A 52 7.03 2.10 11.26
N ARG A 53 6.23 2.85 12.01
CA ARG A 53 5.40 3.96 11.52
C ARG A 53 6.18 4.92 10.61
N ARG A 54 7.43 5.21 10.99
CA ARG A 54 8.31 6.09 10.21
C ARG A 54 8.63 5.48 8.85
N ALA A 55 9.00 4.21 8.81
CA ALA A 55 9.28 3.51 7.56
C ALA A 55 8.04 3.45 6.64
N VAL A 56 6.86 3.16 7.21
CA VAL A 56 5.58 3.21 6.46
C VAL A 56 5.34 4.59 5.86
N ARG A 57 5.56 5.65 6.64
CA ARG A 57 5.39 7.04 6.16
C ARG A 57 6.35 7.36 5.01
N GLU A 58 7.63 7.04 5.17
CA GLU A 58 8.66 7.31 4.17
C GLU A 58 8.40 6.54 2.86
N ASP A 59 7.98 5.27 2.96
CA ASP A 59 7.60 4.44 1.81
C ASP A 59 6.37 5.01 1.09
N LEU A 60 5.30 5.34 1.81
CA LEU A 60 4.09 5.90 1.23
C LEU A 60 4.33 7.26 0.55
N ILE A 61 5.11 8.15 1.18
CA ILE A 61 5.48 9.44 0.57
C ILE A 61 6.25 9.20 -0.74
N THR A 62 7.25 8.32 -0.71
CA THR A 62 8.07 7.99 -1.88
C THR A 62 7.22 7.47 -3.04
N ARG A 63 6.28 6.57 -2.75
CA ARG A 63 5.38 5.99 -3.74
C ARG A 63 4.43 7.04 -4.31
N LEU A 64 3.71 7.77 -3.46
CA LEU A 64 2.71 8.74 -3.88
C LEU A 64 3.31 9.90 -4.69
N ILE A 65 4.51 10.38 -4.35
CA ILE A 65 5.23 11.37 -5.16
C ILE A 65 5.55 10.77 -6.53
N ARG A 66 6.09 9.55 -6.60
CA ARG A 66 6.39 8.89 -7.87
C ARG A 66 5.14 8.66 -8.72
N SER A 67 4.04 8.21 -8.13
CA SER A 67 2.77 8.04 -8.83
C SER A 67 2.32 9.36 -9.45
N SER A 68 2.41 10.46 -8.69
CA SER A 68 2.04 11.79 -9.18
C SER A 68 2.92 12.26 -10.35
N SER A 69 4.22 11.99 -10.31
CA SER A 69 5.14 12.29 -11.40
C SER A 69 4.83 11.47 -12.65
N LEU A 70 4.58 10.17 -12.51
CA LEU A 70 4.26 9.28 -13.64
C LEU A 70 2.90 9.63 -14.29
N THR A 71 1.92 10.07 -13.50
CA THR A 71 0.65 10.58 -14.03
C THR A 71 0.79 11.91 -14.77
N THR A 72 1.85 12.68 -14.47
CA THR A 72 2.14 13.98 -15.09
C THR A 72 3.03 13.83 -16.33
N ASP A 73 3.84 12.77 -16.42
CA ASP A 73 4.63 12.39 -17.59
C ASP A 73 3.74 11.72 -18.66
N ARG A 74 3.01 12.55 -19.42
CA ARG A 74 2.12 12.11 -20.52
C ARG A 74 2.85 11.88 -21.85
N SER A 75 4.18 11.70 -21.84
CA SER A 75 4.97 11.54 -23.07
C SER A 75 5.14 10.08 -23.52
N HIS A 76 4.58 9.09 -22.81
CA HIS A 76 4.70 7.68 -23.17
C HIS A 76 3.51 7.17 -24.02
N GLU A 77 3.86 6.51 -25.13
CA GLU A 77 2.99 6.01 -26.21
C GLU A 77 2.04 4.86 -25.80
N VAL A 78 2.22 4.29 -24.61
CA VAL A 78 1.39 3.19 -24.08
C VAL A 78 0.77 3.63 -22.76
N PRO A 79 -0.57 3.81 -22.68
CA PRO A 79 -1.21 4.13 -21.42
C PRO A 79 -1.03 2.96 -20.45
N VAL A 80 -0.41 3.21 -19.29
CA VAL A 80 -0.53 2.31 -18.14
C VAL A 80 -2.01 2.26 -17.80
N ASN A 81 -2.67 1.16 -18.14
CA ASN A 81 -4.13 1.08 -18.24
C ASN A 81 -4.85 1.27 -16.90
N ASN A 82 -4.14 1.24 -15.76
CA ASN A 82 -4.68 1.56 -14.44
C ASN A 82 -3.69 2.42 -13.64
N PRO A 83 -4.14 3.56 -13.07
CA PRO A 83 -3.30 4.35 -12.19
C PRO A 83 -3.00 3.59 -10.89
N ASP A 84 -1.81 3.82 -10.35
CA ASP A 84 -1.47 3.38 -9.00
C ASP A 84 -2.51 3.92 -8.01
N THR A 85 -3.00 3.06 -7.12
CA THR A 85 -4.09 3.39 -6.19
C THR A 85 -3.64 3.20 -4.74
N PHE A 86 -3.90 4.22 -3.93
CA PHE A 86 -3.77 4.17 -2.48
C PHE A 86 -5.15 4.16 -1.82
N SER A 87 -5.34 3.34 -0.80
CA SER A 87 -6.58 3.28 -0.04
C SER A 87 -6.35 2.95 1.43
N VAL A 88 -7.20 3.48 2.31
CA VAL A 88 -7.30 3.06 3.71
C VAL A 88 -8.46 2.09 3.83
N LYS A 89 -8.24 0.93 4.47
CA LYS A 89 -9.25 -0.11 4.62
C LYS A 89 -9.29 -0.59 6.07
N PRO A 90 -10.45 -1.07 6.56
CA PRO A 90 -10.50 -1.83 7.80
C PRO A 90 -9.47 -2.96 7.81
N ALA A 91 -8.73 -3.12 8.91
CA ALA A 91 -7.67 -4.13 9.05
C ALA A 91 -8.19 -5.53 8.74
N ARG A 92 -9.42 -5.85 9.18
CA ARG A 92 -10.09 -7.12 8.88
C ARG A 92 -10.26 -7.41 7.38
N LYS A 93 -10.33 -6.39 6.52
CA LYS A 93 -10.39 -6.57 5.05
C LYS A 93 -9.02 -6.80 4.42
N LEU A 94 -7.94 -6.52 5.14
CA LEU A 94 -6.56 -6.71 4.68
C LEU A 94 -5.97 -8.05 5.14
N GLN A 95 -6.53 -8.65 6.19
CA GLN A 95 -6.08 -9.93 6.75
C GLN A 95 -6.60 -11.17 6.01
N ILE A 96 -7.58 -11.01 5.10
CA ILE A 96 -8.15 -12.10 4.31
C ILE A 96 -7.31 -12.22 3.03
N HIS A 97 -6.34 -13.15 2.99
CA HIS A 97 -5.79 -13.84 1.80
C HIS A 97 -4.64 -14.73 2.24
#